data_AF-A0A444GN16-F1
#
_entry.id   AF-A0A444GN16-F1
#
_cell.length_a   1.000
_cell.length_b   1.000
_cell.length_c   1.000
_cell.angle_alpha   90.00
_cell.angle_beta   90.00
_cell.angle_gamma   90.00
#
_symmetry.space_group_name_H-M   'P 1'
#
loop_
_entity.id
_entity.type
_entity.pdbx_description
1 polymer ?
#
loop_
_entity_poly.entity_id
_entity_poly.type
_entity_poly.pdbx_seq_one_letter_code
_entity_poly.pdbx_strand_id
1 'polypeptide(L)'
;MKNPKILFITILFFAAAHQQAGAQAKIAHIDVSQLMAVMPEMKAAEIQIDKLSKTYDNEYAKMVEDFKTKVKKYDSEAATTKNVVKDARNTELTEMRTRIDQHKETAYKELQTRQEAIYKPIVEKARKAIQKVGKAKGYRYVIDSTLGTDVVLADGPDLLADVKKELGF
;
A
#
# COMPACT_ATOMS: atom_id res chain seq x y z
N MET A 1 -7.80 -36.23 -65.34
CA MET A 1 -6.53 -36.62 -64.69
C MET A 1 -6.25 -35.64 -63.55
N LYS A 2 -6.24 -36.08 -62.29
CA LYS A 2 -5.96 -35.19 -61.15
C LYS A 2 -4.48 -34.76 -61.23
N ASN A 3 -4.22 -33.46 -61.37
CA ASN A 3 -2.87 -32.93 -61.54
C ASN A 3 -2.19 -32.80 -60.16
N PRO A 4 -1.17 -33.62 -59.84
CA PRO A 4 -0.60 -33.68 -58.48
C PRO A 4 0.03 -32.35 -58.05
N LYS A 5 0.48 -31.54 -59.02
CA LYS A 5 1.04 -30.20 -58.78
C LYS A 5 0.00 -29.19 -58.28
N ILE A 6 -1.25 -29.30 -58.74
CA ILE A 6 -2.35 -28.42 -58.31
C ILE A 6 -2.78 -28.76 -56.87
N LEU A 7 -2.74 -30.05 -56.50
CA LEU A 7 -3.01 -30.51 -55.14
C LEU A 7 -1.94 -30.05 -54.14
N PHE A 8 -0.67 -30.07 -54.54
CA PHE A 8 0.43 -29.60 -53.68
C PHE A 8 0.38 -28.09 -53.42
N ILE A 9 0.03 -27.30 -54.44
CA ILE A 9 -0.13 -25.84 -54.31
C ILE A 9 -1.33 -25.49 -53.42
N THR A 10 -2.44 -26.23 -53.51
CA THR A 10 -3.61 -26.00 -52.64
C THR A 10 -3.33 -26.38 -51.18
N ILE A 11 -2.57 -27.44 -50.92
CA ILE A 11 -2.14 -27.80 -49.54
C ILE A 11 -1.19 -26.74 -48.97
N LEU A 12 -0.23 -26.25 -49.75
CA LEU A 12 0.66 -25.17 -49.31
C LEU A 12 -0.10 -23.86 -49.01
N PHE A 13 -1.11 -23.53 -49.82
CA PHE A 13 -1.92 -22.32 -49.63
C PHE A 13 -2.83 -22.42 -48.39
N PHE A 14 -3.42 -23.60 -48.13
CA PHE A 14 -4.19 -23.85 -46.90
C PHE A 14 -3.31 -23.85 -45.64
N ALA A 15 -2.08 -24.39 -45.71
CA ALA A 15 -1.12 -24.37 -44.62
C ALA A 15 -0.61 -22.95 -44.31
N ALA A 16 -0.42 -22.11 -45.34
CA ALA A 16 -0.05 -20.70 -45.16
C ALA A 16 -1.22 -19.85 -44.62
N ALA A 17 -2.45 -20.12 -45.06
CA ALA A 17 -3.65 -19.41 -44.57
C ALA A 17 -4.00 -19.74 -43.10
N HIS A 18 -3.59 -20.91 -42.59
CA HIS A 18 -3.79 -21.29 -41.18
C HIS A 18 -2.86 -20.58 -40.19
N GLN A 19 -1.80 -19.89 -40.65
CA GLN A 19 -0.93 -19.11 -39.75
C GLN A 19 -1.52 -17.74 -39.36
N GLN A 20 -2.67 -17.35 -39.90
CA GLN A 20 -3.37 -16.11 -39.54
C GLN A 20 -4.42 -16.27 -38.44
N ALA A 21 -4.44 -17.41 -37.73
CA ALA A 21 -5.24 -17.57 -36.52
C ALA A 21 -4.66 -16.76 -35.35
N GLY A 22 -4.94 -15.45 -35.38
CA GLY A 22 -5.01 -14.55 -34.24
C GLY A 22 -3.78 -14.48 -33.34
N ALA A 23 -2.99 -13.42 -33.51
CA ALA A 23 -2.23 -12.84 -32.40
C ALA A 23 -3.23 -12.18 -31.41
N GLN A 24 -4.18 -12.95 -30.87
CA GLN A 24 -5.02 -12.49 -29.78
C GLN A 24 -4.07 -12.16 -28.63
N ALA A 25 -4.12 -10.89 -28.19
CA ALA A 25 -3.29 -10.46 -27.09
C ALA A 25 -3.55 -11.41 -25.91
N LYS A 26 -2.50 -12.10 -25.47
CA LYS A 26 -2.55 -12.94 -24.27
C LYS A 26 -2.61 -11.99 -23.07
N ILE A 27 -3.84 -11.67 -22.66
CA ILE A 27 -4.14 -10.82 -21.52
C ILE A 27 -4.55 -11.74 -20.37
N ALA A 28 -3.99 -11.50 -19.20
CA ALA A 28 -4.48 -12.03 -17.94
C ALA A 28 -4.91 -10.87 -17.03
N HIS A 29 -5.57 -11.19 -15.94
CA HIS A 29 -5.92 -10.23 -14.91
C HIS A 29 -5.47 -10.72 -13.53
N ILE A 30 -5.47 -9.80 -12.57
CA ILE A 30 -5.29 -10.09 -11.16
C ILE A 30 -5.94 -8.98 -10.35
N ASP A 31 -6.63 -9.34 -9.28
CA ASP A 31 -7.05 -8.38 -8.26
C ASP A 31 -5.86 -8.07 -7.34
N VAL A 32 -5.22 -6.92 -7.59
CA VAL A 32 -4.04 -6.50 -6.80
C VAL A 32 -4.45 -6.18 -5.36
N SER A 33 -5.61 -5.56 -5.13
CA SER A 33 -6.11 -5.27 -3.79
C SER A 33 -6.30 -6.56 -2.97
N GLN A 34 -6.93 -7.56 -3.56
CA GLN A 34 -7.09 -8.88 -2.94
C GLN A 34 -5.75 -9.52 -2.64
N LEU A 35 -4.80 -9.48 -3.59
CA LEU A 35 -3.44 -10.00 -3.38
C LEU A 35 -2.78 -9.32 -2.17
N MET A 36 -2.77 -7.99 -2.12
CA MET A 36 -2.14 -7.23 -1.04
C MET A 36 -2.81 -7.54 0.31
N ALA A 37 -4.15 -7.64 0.35
CA ALA A 37 -4.91 -7.93 1.58
C ALA A 37 -4.58 -9.31 2.17
N VAL A 38 -4.17 -10.28 1.33
CA VAL A 38 -3.79 -11.62 1.80
C VAL A 38 -2.29 -11.79 2.03
N MET A 39 -1.45 -10.84 1.64
CA MET A 39 0.00 -10.91 1.84
C MET A 39 0.36 -10.83 3.35
N PRO A 40 1.10 -11.82 3.90
CA PRO A 40 1.53 -11.79 5.29
C PRO A 40 2.35 -10.55 5.65
N GLU A 41 3.21 -10.09 4.73
CA GLU A 41 4.02 -8.88 4.91
C GLU A 41 3.17 -7.61 5.01
N MET A 42 2.07 -7.52 4.24
CA MET A 42 1.16 -6.37 4.33
C MET A 42 0.45 -6.34 5.68
N LYS A 43 -0.07 -7.49 6.15
CA LYS A 43 -0.67 -7.60 7.49
C LYS A 43 0.32 -7.24 8.60
N ALA A 44 1.57 -7.71 8.49
CA ALA A 44 2.61 -7.37 9.45
C ALA A 44 2.95 -5.88 9.43
N ALA A 45 2.92 -5.25 8.26
CA ALA A 45 3.14 -3.83 8.09
C ALA A 45 1.99 -2.98 8.69
N GLU A 46 0.74 -3.38 8.46
CA GLU A 46 -0.44 -2.75 9.07
C GLU A 46 -0.34 -2.75 10.61
N ILE A 47 0.04 -3.89 11.20
CA ILE A 47 0.25 -4.01 12.65
C ILE A 47 1.35 -3.07 13.15
N GLN A 48 2.45 -2.94 12.40
CA GLN A 48 3.55 -2.03 12.76
C GLN A 48 3.11 -0.57 12.74
N ILE A 49 2.37 -0.15 11.71
CA ILE A 49 1.85 1.22 11.59
C ILE A 49 0.80 1.50 12.67
N ASP A 50 -0.13 0.58 12.94
CA ASP A 50 -1.12 0.72 14.02
C ASP A 50 -0.45 0.87 15.39
N LYS A 51 0.55 0.04 15.68
CA LYS A 51 1.31 0.15 16.93
C LYS A 51 2.03 1.49 17.05
N LEU A 52 2.63 1.99 15.97
CA LEU A 52 3.29 3.28 15.94
C LEU A 52 2.30 4.43 16.17
N SER A 53 1.15 4.40 15.50
CA SER A 53 0.07 5.39 15.68
C SER A 53 -0.37 5.44 17.14
N LYS A 54 -0.68 4.27 17.73
CA LYS A 54 -1.06 4.17 19.15
C LYS A 54 0.02 4.68 20.10
N THR A 55 1.28 4.54 19.74
CA THR A 55 2.40 5.06 20.55
C THR A 55 2.35 6.59 20.57
N TYR A 56 2.22 7.23 19.41
CA TYR A 56 2.09 8.68 19.33
C TYR A 56 0.82 9.21 19.99
N ASP A 57 -0.30 8.52 19.86
CA ASP A 57 -1.56 8.90 20.49
C ASP A 57 -1.44 8.86 22.03
N ASN A 58 -0.80 7.82 22.57
CA ASN A 58 -0.56 7.69 24.01
C ASN A 58 0.40 8.77 24.53
N GLU A 59 1.48 9.05 23.79
CA GLU A 59 2.43 10.11 24.13
C GLU A 59 1.75 11.48 24.11
N TYR A 60 0.96 11.77 23.07
CA TYR A 60 0.17 12.99 22.97
C TYR A 60 -0.80 13.14 24.14
N ALA A 61 -1.56 12.08 24.46
CA ALA A 61 -2.50 12.08 25.57
C ALA A 61 -1.81 12.37 26.91
N LYS A 62 -0.63 11.77 27.14
CA LYS A 62 0.17 12.04 28.33
C LYS A 62 0.62 13.50 28.41
N MET A 63 1.12 14.06 27.32
CA MET A 63 1.54 15.48 27.29
C MET A 63 0.37 16.43 27.57
N VAL A 64 -0.81 16.14 27.03
CA VAL A 64 -2.02 16.93 27.26
C VAL A 64 -2.48 16.82 28.72
N GLU A 65 -2.41 15.64 29.33
CA GLU A 65 -2.79 15.45 30.73
C GLU A 65 -1.81 16.14 31.69
N ASP A 66 -0.51 16.06 31.42
CA ASP A 66 0.52 16.77 32.17
C ASP A 66 0.30 18.29 32.07
N PHE A 67 0.00 18.81 30.87
CA PHE A 67 -0.34 20.21 30.66
C PHE A 67 -1.57 20.63 31.47
N LYS A 68 -2.68 19.87 31.39
CA LYS A 68 -3.92 20.15 32.15
C LYS A 68 -3.67 20.16 33.66
N THR A 69 -2.88 19.21 34.16
CA THR A 69 -2.53 19.12 35.58
C THR A 69 -1.75 20.35 36.04
N LYS A 70 -0.80 20.81 35.22
CA LYS A 70 0.01 22.01 35.51
C LYS A 70 -0.80 23.30 35.44
N VAL A 71 -1.75 23.42 34.51
CA VAL A 71 -2.69 24.54 34.46
C VAL A 71 -3.52 24.60 35.73
N LYS A 72 -4.16 23.50 36.13
CA LYS A 72 -4.94 23.44 37.37
C LYS A 72 -4.13 23.83 38.60
N LYS A 73 -2.87 23.35 38.67
CA LYS A 73 -1.96 23.70 39.76
C LYS A 73 -1.65 25.19 39.77
N TYR A 74 -1.32 25.76 38.61
CA TYR A 74 -1.07 27.20 38.47
C TYR A 74 -2.26 28.03 38.93
N ASP A 75 -3.48 27.68 38.49
CA ASP A 75 -4.71 28.38 38.88
C ASP A 75 -4.94 28.36 40.39
N SER A 76 -4.63 27.23 41.06
CA SER A 76 -4.76 27.09 42.51
C SER A 76 -3.71 27.89 43.31
N GLU A 77 -2.51 28.06 42.76
CA GLU A 77 -1.38 28.75 43.42
C GLU A 77 -1.31 30.24 43.06
N ALA A 78 -2.01 30.68 42.01
CA ALA A 78 -1.89 32.02 41.44
C ALA A 78 -2.23 33.16 42.42
N ALA A 79 -3.12 32.92 43.39
CA ALA A 79 -3.51 33.93 44.39
C ALA A 79 -2.44 34.14 45.47
N THR A 80 -1.59 33.15 45.75
CA THR A 80 -0.68 33.13 46.91
C THR A 80 0.80 33.23 46.54
N THR A 81 1.12 33.26 45.24
CA THR A 81 2.49 33.11 44.75
C THR A 81 3.10 34.44 44.26
N LYS A 82 4.41 34.65 44.50
CA LYS A 82 5.18 35.82 44.05
C LYS A 82 5.28 35.89 42.51
N ASN A 83 5.39 37.12 41.96
CA ASN A 83 5.43 37.38 40.50
C ASN A 83 6.50 36.55 39.74
N VAL A 84 7.72 36.44 40.28
CA VAL A 84 8.80 35.67 39.64
C VAL A 84 8.43 34.20 39.39
N VAL A 85 7.67 33.59 40.30
CA VAL A 85 7.22 32.21 40.15
C VAL A 85 6.05 32.12 39.16
N LYS A 86 5.19 33.15 39.08
CA LYS A 86 4.13 33.22 38.06
C LYS A 86 4.73 33.27 36.66
N ASP A 87 5.75 34.09 36.45
CA ASP A 87 6.43 34.20 35.15
C ASP A 87 7.07 32.87 34.74
N ALA A 88 7.77 32.21 35.67
CA ALA A 88 8.34 30.88 35.43
C ALA A 88 7.27 29.83 35.05
N ARG A 89 6.10 29.87 35.70
CA ARG A 89 4.98 28.96 35.37
C ARG A 89 4.36 29.26 34.01
N ASN A 90 4.19 30.53 33.65
CA ASN A 90 3.68 30.92 32.34
C ASN A 90 4.62 30.46 31.20
N THR A 91 5.93 30.59 31.41
CA THR A 91 6.93 30.05 30.48
C THR A 91 6.81 28.53 30.36
N GLU A 92 6.75 27.80 31.48
CA GLU A 92 6.58 26.33 31.48
C GLU A 92 5.32 25.88 30.72
N LEU A 93 4.18 26.54 30.95
CA LEU A 93 2.93 26.26 30.24
C LEU A 93 3.05 26.54 28.73
N THR A 94 3.69 27.65 28.36
CA THR A 94 3.90 28.03 26.95
C THR A 94 4.79 27.01 26.24
N GLU A 95 5.89 26.60 26.87
CA GLU A 95 6.78 25.58 26.32
C GLU A 95 6.08 24.23 26.18
N MET A 96 5.28 23.82 27.17
CA MET A 96 4.50 22.58 27.07
C MET A 96 3.52 22.61 25.90
N ARG A 97 2.80 23.73 25.70
CA ARG A 97 1.90 23.88 24.56
C ARG A 97 2.65 23.76 23.23
N THR A 98 3.79 24.45 23.11
CA THR A 98 4.66 24.34 21.93
C THR A 98 5.10 22.91 21.68
N ARG A 99 5.52 22.17 22.72
CA ARG A 99 5.91 20.77 22.59
C ARG A 99 4.75 19.88 22.15
N ILE A 100 3.54 20.10 22.67
CA ILE A 100 2.33 19.35 22.26
C ILE A 100 2.06 19.55 20.77
N ASP A 101 2.10 20.81 20.31
CA ASP A 101 1.85 21.13 18.90
C ASP A 101 2.93 20.54 17.98
N GLN A 102 4.21 20.64 18.38
CA GLN A 102 5.34 20.03 17.68
C GLN A 102 5.24 18.51 17.63
N HIS A 103 4.88 17.86 18.74
CA HIS A 103 4.71 16.40 18.80
C HIS A 103 3.65 15.94 17.80
N LYS A 104 2.51 16.62 17.74
CA LYS A 104 1.44 16.31 16.79
C LYS A 104 1.92 16.40 15.33
N GLU A 105 2.64 17.47 14.98
CA GLU A 105 3.15 17.66 13.61
C GLU A 105 4.22 16.61 13.25
N THR A 106 5.17 16.37 14.14
CA THR A 106 6.24 15.38 13.93
C THR A 106 5.69 13.97 13.85
N ALA A 107 4.77 13.58 14.74
CA ALA A 107 4.13 12.28 14.72
C ALA A 107 3.40 12.02 13.39
N TYR A 108 2.67 13.01 12.88
CA TYR A 108 2.00 12.89 11.57
C TYR A 108 3.00 12.68 10.43
N LYS A 109 4.07 13.47 10.37
CA LYS A 109 5.12 13.35 9.34
C LYS A 109 5.86 12.02 9.43
N GLU A 110 6.19 11.57 10.64
CA GLU A 110 6.87 10.29 10.83
C GLU A 110 5.96 9.12 10.45
N LEU A 111 4.67 9.14 10.85
CA LEU A 111 3.71 8.11 10.43
C LEU A 111 3.64 7.99 8.91
N GLN A 112 3.50 9.12 8.19
CA GLN A 112 3.46 9.12 6.73
C GLN A 112 4.76 8.54 6.13
N THR A 113 5.91 8.98 6.64
CA THR A 113 7.23 8.53 6.16
C THR A 113 7.43 7.04 6.39
N ARG A 114 7.03 6.54 7.57
CA ARG A 114 7.13 5.13 7.94
C ARG A 114 6.18 4.27 7.11
N GLN A 115 4.96 4.74 6.89
CA GLN A 115 4.00 4.05 6.05
C GLN A 115 4.53 3.87 4.62
N GLU A 116 5.06 4.93 4.00
CA GLU A 116 5.69 4.80 2.68
C GLU A 116 6.87 3.83 2.70
N ALA A 117 7.78 3.99 3.67
CA ALA A 117 8.99 3.18 3.75
C ALA A 117 8.69 1.68 3.92
N ILE A 118 7.63 1.32 4.64
CA ILE A 118 7.24 -0.07 4.88
C ILE A 118 6.42 -0.61 3.71
N TYR A 119 5.46 0.15 3.17
CA TYR A 119 4.56 -0.38 2.12
C TYR A 119 5.22 -0.46 0.74
N LYS A 120 6.09 0.50 0.39
CA LYS A 120 6.76 0.55 -0.90
C LYS A 120 7.49 -0.75 -1.29
N PRO A 121 8.33 -1.36 -0.45
CA PRO A 121 8.98 -2.63 -0.81
C PRO A 121 8.01 -3.79 -0.98
N ILE A 122 6.88 -3.80 -0.25
CA ILE A 122 5.86 -4.86 -0.33
C ILE A 122 5.12 -4.77 -1.67
N VAL A 123 4.72 -3.55 -2.07
CA VAL A 123 4.10 -3.29 -3.38
C VAL A 123 5.06 -3.67 -4.51
N GLU A 124 6.33 -3.30 -4.39
CA GLU A 124 7.34 -3.66 -5.38
C GLU A 124 7.57 -5.17 -5.47
N LYS A 125 7.51 -5.89 -4.34
CA LYS A 125 7.59 -7.35 -4.30
C LYS A 125 6.40 -8.00 -5.02
N ALA A 126 5.18 -7.54 -4.72
CA ALA A 126 3.96 -8.02 -5.40
C ALA A 126 4.04 -7.76 -6.91
N ARG A 127 4.40 -6.54 -7.31
CA ARG A 127 4.57 -6.15 -8.73
C ARG A 127 5.56 -7.06 -9.46
N LYS A 128 6.72 -7.35 -8.84
CA LYS A 128 7.73 -8.25 -9.43
C LYS A 128 7.22 -9.68 -9.56
N ALA A 129 6.48 -10.19 -8.58
CA ALA A 129 5.89 -11.52 -8.65
C ALA A 129 4.85 -11.63 -9.77
N ILE A 130 3.95 -10.65 -9.89
CA ILE A 130 2.96 -10.56 -10.98
C ILE A 130 3.67 -10.57 -12.35
N GLN A 131 4.70 -9.74 -12.52
CA GLN A 131 5.46 -9.67 -13.77
C GLN A 131 6.16 -10.99 -14.09
N LYS A 132 6.74 -11.66 -13.08
CA LYS A 132 7.42 -12.94 -13.26
C LYS A 132 6.44 -14.04 -13.70
N VAL A 133 5.31 -14.18 -13.00
CA VAL A 133 4.28 -15.17 -13.34
C VAL A 133 3.67 -14.89 -14.71
N GLY A 134 3.30 -13.64 -14.99
CA GLY A 134 2.73 -13.23 -16.28
C GLY A 134 3.65 -13.58 -17.46
N LYS A 135 4.95 -13.24 -17.34
CA LYS A 135 5.96 -13.58 -18.35
C LYS A 135 6.16 -15.08 -18.49
N ALA A 136 6.26 -15.82 -17.38
CA ALA A 136 6.45 -17.27 -17.40
C ALA A 136 5.28 -18.01 -18.08
N LYS A 137 4.06 -17.50 -17.95
CA LYS A 137 2.86 -18.04 -18.62
C LYS A 137 2.62 -17.49 -20.03
N GLY A 138 3.49 -16.61 -20.53
CA GLY A 138 3.43 -16.05 -21.88
C GLY A 138 2.35 -14.98 -22.07
N TYR A 139 1.87 -14.34 -20.99
CA TYR A 139 0.98 -13.19 -21.08
C TYR A 139 1.77 -11.93 -21.44
N ARG A 140 1.20 -11.12 -22.34
CA ARG A 140 1.79 -9.83 -22.78
C ARG A 140 1.31 -8.67 -21.91
N TYR A 141 0.13 -8.81 -21.32
CA TYR A 141 -0.45 -7.84 -20.41
C TYR A 141 -1.06 -8.59 -19.22
N VAL A 142 -0.90 -8.00 -18.04
CA VAL A 142 -1.65 -8.38 -16.84
C VAL A 142 -2.34 -7.11 -16.37
N ILE A 143 -3.66 -7.14 -16.29
CA ILE A 143 -4.49 -5.98 -15.95
C ILE A 143 -4.95 -6.11 -14.49
N ASP A 144 -4.95 -5.00 -13.77
CA ASP A 144 -5.53 -4.94 -12.43
C ASP A 144 -7.06 -4.94 -12.50
N SER A 145 -7.68 -6.00 -11.98
CA SER A 145 -9.14 -6.18 -11.92
C SER A 145 -9.73 -5.78 -10.56
N THR A 146 -8.97 -5.08 -9.71
CA THR A 146 -9.47 -4.52 -8.45
C THR A 146 -10.77 -3.74 -8.69
N LEU A 147 -11.78 -3.96 -7.84
CA LEU A 147 -13.05 -3.25 -7.94
C LEU A 147 -12.84 -1.72 -7.92
N GLY A 148 -13.36 -1.03 -8.93
CA GLY A 148 -13.20 0.42 -9.09
C GLY A 148 -12.10 0.83 -10.07
N THR A 149 -11.36 -0.11 -10.67
CA THR A 149 -10.58 0.14 -11.88
C THR A 149 -11.49 0.19 -13.12
N ASP A 150 -10.93 0.57 -14.27
CA ASP A 150 -11.66 0.65 -15.56
C ASP A 150 -12.15 -0.72 -16.10
N VAL A 151 -11.83 -1.82 -15.40
CA VAL A 151 -12.23 -3.17 -15.79
C VAL A 151 -13.63 -3.48 -15.29
N VAL A 152 -14.60 -3.50 -16.21
CA VAL A 152 -16.00 -3.82 -15.91
C VAL A 152 -16.23 -5.34 -15.76
N LEU A 153 -15.47 -6.16 -16.48
CA LEU A 153 -15.55 -7.62 -16.46
C LEU A 153 -14.15 -8.23 -16.61
N ALA A 154 -13.81 -9.16 -15.71
CA ALA A 154 -12.55 -9.89 -15.69
C ALA A 154 -12.82 -11.41 -15.64
N ASP A 155 -13.38 -11.97 -16.72
CA ASP A 155 -13.70 -13.40 -16.85
C ASP A 155 -12.58 -14.22 -17.51
N GLY A 156 -11.50 -13.57 -17.90
CA GLY A 156 -10.32 -14.19 -18.48
C GLY A 156 -9.43 -14.92 -17.45
N PRO A 157 -8.19 -15.30 -17.84
CA PRO A 157 -7.26 -15.95 -16.94
C PRO A 157 -6.85 -15.06 -15.75
N ASP A 158 -7.08 -15.56 -14.54
CA ASP A 158 -6.67 -14.93 -13.27
C ASP A 158 -5.30 -15.46 -12.82
N LEU A 159 -4.38 -14.57 -12.44
CA LEU A 159 -3.05 -14.93 -11.95
C LEU A 159 -2.93 -14.99 -10.42
N LEU A 160 -3.97 -14.65 -9.65
CA LEU A 160 -3.90 -14.51 -8.20
C LEU A 160 -3.31 -15.75 -7.52
N ALA A 161 -3.83 -16.95 -7.83
CA ALA A 161 -3.37 -18.20 -7.22
C ALA A 161 -1.90 -18.51 -7.54
N ASP A 162 -1.47 -18.25 -8.78
CA ASP A 162 -0.09 -18.48 -9.19
C ASP A 162 0.88 -17.47 -8.56
N VAL A 163 0.46 -16.21 -8.43
CA VAL A 163 1.26 -15.14 -7.81
C VAL A 163 1.41 -15.38 -6.31
N LYS A 164 0.34 -15.82 -5.63
CA LYS A 164 0.41 -16.29 -4.24
C LYS A 164 1.45 -17.39 -4.05
N LYS A 165 1.42 -18.42 -4.91
CA LYS A 165 2.41 -19.50 -4.93
C LYS A 165 3.83 -18.99 -5.15
N GLU A 166 4.04 -18.05 -6.08
CA GLU A 166 5.34 -17.41 -6.32
C GLU A 166 5.84 -16.61 -5.11
N LEU A 167 4.94 -15.98 -4.36
CA LEU A 167 5.27 -15.25 -3.13
C LEU A 167 5.42 -16.16 -1.89
N GLY A 168 5.06 -17.44 -2.02
CA GLY A 168 5.27 -18.47 -1.00
C GLY A 168 4.17 -18.56 0.07
N PHE A 169 2.92 -18.18 -0.26
CA PHE A 169 1.78 -18.29 0.67
C PHE A 169 0.45 -18.55 -0.02
#